data_AF-E8ZHI9-F1
#
_entry.id   AF-E8ZHI9-F1
#
_cell.length_a   1.000
_cell.length_b   1.000
_cell.length_c   1.000
_cell.angle_alpha   90.00
_cell.angle_beta   90.00
_cell.angle_gamma   90.00
#
_symmetry.space_group_name_H-M   'P 1'
#
loop_
_entity.id
_entity.type
_entity.pdbx_description
1 polymer ?
#
loop_
_entity_poly.entity_id
_entity_poly.type
_entity_poly.pdbx_seq_one_letter_code
_entity_poly.pdbx_strand_id
1 'polypeptide(L)'
;MAKPLSTNDLLTMCGSIVKKDYDSDDDYKKSRRFCVIPKAVSTSPKLAGKVILKNGENNEEDKNTWGSLKTKYTATSNASKRIKGLDTLTGTSGEEWKSLRNQCKSLLEKDTTDADYDDLVEKSLIWCVKDAEGLKLADQ
;
A
#
# COMPACT_ATOMS: atom_id res chain seq x y z
N MET A 1 -37.54 6.42 16.77
CA MET A 1 -36.20 5.82 16.97
C MET A 1 -35.81 5.15 15.67
N ALA A 2 -34.65 5.48 15.08
CA ALA A 2 -34.21 4.83 13.85
C ALA A 2 -33.78 3.39 14.14
N LYS A 3 -34.29 2.43 13.36
CA LYS A 3 -33.90 1.02 13.47
C LYS A 3 -32.41 0.90 13.13
N PRO A 4 -31.58 0.19 13.93
CA PRO A 4 -30.20 -0.09 13.55
C PRO A 4 -30.19 -0.93 12.27
N LEU A 5 -29.36 -0.52 11.31
CA LEU A 5 -29.20 -1.23 10.04
C LEU A 5 -28.53 -2.59 10.29
N SER A 6 -29.13 -3.64 9.75
CA SER A 6 -28.51 -4.98 9.72
C SER A 6 -27.56 -5.12 8.53
N THR A 7 -26.71 -6.15 8.55
CA THR A 7 -25.86 -6.52 7.40
C THR A 7 -26.68 -6.75 6.12
N ASN A 8 -27.86 -7.34 6.23
CA ASN A 8 -28.74 -7.56 5.08
C ASN A 8 -29.33 -6.26 4.53
N ASP A 9 -29.65 -5.31 5.41
CA ASP A 9 -30.09 -3.97 5.01
C ASP A 9 -28.96 -3.25 4.25
N LEU A 10 -27.71 -3.36 4.74
CA LEU A 10 -26.51 -2.83 4.08
C LEU A 10 -26.28 -3.47 2.70
N LEU A 11 -26.29 -4.79 2.60
CA LEU A 11 -26.14 -5.50 1.31
C LEU A 11 -27.23 -5.11 0.30
N THR A 12 -28.47 -4.94 0.76
CA THR A 12 -29.60 -4.51 -0.09
C THR A 12 -29.39 -3.10 -0.62
N MET A 13 -28.96 -2.16 0.23
CA MET A 13 -28.63 -0.79 -0.19
C MET A 13 -27.43 -0.76 -1.13
N CYS A 14 -26.41 -1.58 -0.88
CA CYS A 14 -25.26 -1.68 -1.76
C CYS A 14 -25.62 -2.26 -3.12
N GLY A 15 -26.47 -3.29 -3.15
CA GLY A 15 -27.00 -3.85 -4.39
C GLY A 15 -27.84 -2.83 -5.16
N SER A 16 -28.57 -1.92 -4.50
CA SER A 16 -29.33 -0.87 -5.19
C SER A 16 -28.42 0.25 -5.72
N ILE A 17 -27.33 0.58 -5.03
CA ILE A 17 -26.36 1.57 -5.49
C ILE A 17 -25.57 1.05 -6.71
N VAL A 18 -25.04 -0.17 -6.65
CA VAL A 18 -24.19 -0.75 -7.72
C VAL A 18 -24.95 -0.98 -9.03
N LYS A 19 -26.29 -1.12 -8.96
CA LYS A 19 -27.17 -1.31 -10.12
C LYS A 19 -27.63 -0.02 -10.79
N LYS A 20 -27.37 1.15 -10.20
CA LYS A 20 -27.65 2.44 -10.83
C LYS A 20 -26.55 2.77 -11.83
N ASP A 21 -26.92 3.49 -12.90
CA ASP A 21 -25.93 4.12 -13.77
C ASP A 21 -25.06 5.09 -12.94
N TYR A 22 -23.75 4.98 -13.11
CA TYR A 22 -22.71 5.49 -12.21
C TYR A 22 -22.52 7.02 -12.23
N ASP A 23 -23.58 7.80 -12.47
CA ASP A 23 -23.50 9.21 -12.81
C ASP A 23 -23.61 10.16 -11.60
N SER A 24 -23.88 9.64 -10.39
CA SER A 24 -23.98 10.48 -9.18
C SER A 24 -22.80 10.29 -8.21
N ASP A 25 -22.11 11.41 -7.96
CA ASP A 25 -20.97 11.54 -7.07
C ASP A 25 -21.28 11.10 -5.62
N ASP A 26 -22.55 11.22 -5.21
CA ASP A 26 -23.04 10.88 -3.86
C ASP A 26 -23.26 9.36 -3.69
N ASP A 27 -23.78 8.68 -4.72
CA ASP A 27 -23.91 7.21 -4.73
C ASP A 27 -22.52 6.55 -4.78
N TYR A 28 -21.59 7.10 -5.55
CA TYR A 28 -20.19 6.68 -5.52
C TYR A 28 -19.58 6.79 -4.11
N LYS A 29 -19.70 7.94 -3.44
CA LYS A 29 -19.21 8.14 -2.06
C LYS A 29 -19.85 7.17 -1.06
N LYS A 30 -21.16 6.88 -1.19
CA LYS A 30 -21.85 5.89 -0.34
C LYS A 30 -21.37 4.47 -0.59
N SER A 31 -21.20 4.06 -1.85
CA SER A 31 -20.67 2.73 -2.18
C SER A 31 -19.26 2.51 -1.64
N ARG A 32 -18.39 3.52 -1.82
CA ARG A 32 -17.02 3.59 -1.28
C ARG A 32 -16.95 3.44 0.24
N ARG A 33 -17.98 3.84 0.98
CA ARG A 33 -18.00 3.82 2.45
C ARG A 33 -18.66 2.57 3.03
N PHE A 34 -19.71 2.07 2.38
CA PHE A 34 -20.59 1.05 2.97
C PHE A 34 -20.65 -0.26 2.17
N CYS A 35 -20.19 -0.24 0.92
CA CYS A 35 -20.43 -1.33 -0.05
C CYS A 35 -19.17 -1.99 -0.56
N VAL A 36 -18.00 -1.53 -0.11
CA VAL A 36 -16.72 -2.16 -0.36
C VAL A 36 -16.22 -2.76 0.95
N ILE A 37 -15.59 -3.92 0.86
CA ILE A 37 -14.77 -4.46 1.94
C ILE A 37 -13.37 -3.92 1.69
N PRO A 38 -12.85 -3.01 2.53
CA PRO A 38 -11.51 -2.48 2.36
C PRO A 38 -10.51 -3.63 2.35
N LYS A 39 -9.71 -3.72 1.29
CA LYS A 39 -8.63 -4.69 1.20
C LYS A 39 -7.31 -3.98 1.35
N ALA A 40 -6.49 -4.44 2.28
CA ALA A 40 -5.17 -3.88 2.49
C ALA A 40 -4.30 -4.03 1.23
N VAL A 41 -3.39 -3.08 0.99
CA VAL A 41 -2.41 -3.13 -0.10
C VAL A 41 -1.64 -4.45 -0.05
N SER A 42 -1.26 -4.91 1.14
CA SER A 42 -0.59 -6.22 1.36
C SER A 42 -1.35 -7.43 0.81
N THR A 43 -2.66 -7.32 0.60
CA THR A 43 -3.52 -8.38 0.05
C THR A 43 -3.83 -8.21 -1.45
N SER A 44 -3.21 -7.21 -2.09
CA SER A 44 -3.40 -6.95 -3.52
C SER A 44 -3.02 -8.17 -4.37
N PRO A 45 -3.81 -8.51 -5.40
CA PRO A 45 -3.45 -9.58 -6.34
C PRO A 45 -2.08 -9.38 -7.00
N LYS A 46 -1.61 -8.13 -7.17
CA LYS A 46 -0.28 -7.86 -7.73
C LYS A 46 0.86 -8.28 -6.80
N LEU A 47 0.62 -8.26 -5.48
CA LEU A 47 1.58 -8.70 -4.47
C LEU A 47 1.46 -10.21 -4.17
N ALA A 48 0.47 -10.89 -4.75
CA ALA A 48 0.30 -12.33 -4.57
C ALA A 48 1.53 -13.10 -5.07
N GLY A 49 2.04 -14.02 -4.25
CA GLY A 49 3.24 -14.79 -4.54
C GLY A 49 4.57 -14.04 -4.34
N LYS A 50 4.54 -12.74 -4.03
CA LYS A 50 5.75 -11.99 -3.66
C LYS A 50 6.06 -12.19 -2.18
N VAL A 51 7.35 -12.21 -1.83
CA VAL A 51 7.78 -12.23 -0.43
C VAL A 51 7.90 -10.79 0.06
N ILE A 52 6.96 -10.37 0.91
CA ILE A 52 7.02 -9.06 1.58
C ILE A 52 8.17 -9.05 2.59
N LEU A 53 8.98 -7.99 2.56
CA LEU A 53 10.07 -7.78 3.51
C LEU A 53 9.51 -7.56 4.92
N LYS A 54 10.20 -8.09 5.92
CA LYS A 54 9.84 -7.89 7.32
C LYS A 54 9.90 -6.40 7.65
N ASN A 55 8.73 -5.86 7.99
CA ASN A 55 8.49 -4.44 8.19
C ASN A 55 7.94 -4.12 9.59
N GLY A 56 7.97 -5.10 10.50
CA GLY A 56 7.63 -4.91 11.90
C GLY A 56 8.52 -3.87 12.58
N GLU A 57 7.96 -3.19 13.58
CA GLU A 57 8.72 -2.24 14.37
C GLU A 57 9.89 -2.95 15.06
N ASN A 58 11.08 -2.36 14.97
CA ASN A 58 12.35 -2.94 15.44
C ASN A 58 12.78 -4.26 14.78
N ASN A 59 12.13 -4.73 13.71
CA ASN A 59 12.58 -5.92 13.00
C ASN A 59 13.86 -5.65 12.18
N GLU A 60 14.89 -6.47 12.37
CA GLU A 60 16.16 -6.40 11.63
C GLU A 60 16.45 -7.62 10.73
N GLU A 61 15.51 -8.57 10.58
CA GLU A 61 15.73 -9.82 9.84
C GLU A 61 16.14 -9.56 8.37
N ASP A 62 15.50 -8.59 7.72
CA ASP A 62 15.78 -8.20 6.34
C ASP A 62 16.67 -6.95 6.25
N LYS A 63 17.43 -6.60 7.30
CA LYS A 63 18.26 -5.38 7.36
C LYS A 63 19.20 -5.20 6.18
N ASN A 64 19.85 -6.27 5.73
CA ASN A 64 20.75 -6.21 4.57
C ASN A 64 20.02 -5.85 3.28
N THR A 65 18.82 -6.41 3.08
CA THR A 65 17.98 -6.08 1.93
C THR A 65 17.47 -4.65 2.01
N TRP A 66 17.02 -4.20 3.20
CA TRP A 66 16.63 -2.82 3.42
C TRP A 66 17.79 -1.83 3.20
N GLY A 67 19.00 -2.18 3.62
CA GLY A 67 20.20 -1.38 3.37
C GLY A 67 20.52 -1.26 1.87
N SER A 68 20.37 -2.35 1.12
CA SER A 68 20.54 -2.33 -0.33
C SER A 68 19.47 -1.48 -1.02
N LEU A 69 18.21 -1.60 -0.58
CA LEU A 69 17.10 -0.80 -1.09
C LEU A 69 17.23 0.67 -0.74
N LYS A 70 17.72 1.02 0.46
CA LYS A 70 18.05 2.41 0.85
C LYS A 70 18.98 3.04 -0.18
N THR A 71 20.08 2.37 -0.54
CA THR A 71 21.04 2.86 -1.53
C THR A 71 20.40 3.05 -2.91
N LYS A 72 19.52 2.12 -3.31
CA LYS A 72 18.76 2.26 -4.57
C LYS A 72 17.74 3.40 -4.52
N TYR A 73 17.09 3.62 -3.38
CA TYR A 73 16.07 4.65 -3.16
C TYR A 73 16.64 6.07 -3.30
N THR A 74 17.84 6.29 -2.76
CA THR A 74 18.50 7.60 -2.80
C THR A 74 19.13 7.91 -4.16
N ALA A 75 19.31 6.92 -5.04
CA ALA A 75 19.83 7.15 -6.38
C ALA A 75 18.90 8.05 -7.21
N THR A 76 19.48 9.07 -7.86
CA THR A 76 18.73 10.03 -8.68
C THR A 76 17.97 9.36 -9.83
N SER A 77 18.50 8.25 -10.37
CA SER A 77 17.83 7.45 -11.40
C SER A 77 16.50 6.83 -10.95
N ASN A 78 16.26 6.74 -9.64
CA ASN A 78 15.02 6.22 -9.06
C ASN A 78 14.13 7.32 -8.45
N ALA A 79 14.43 8.61 -8.69
CA ALA A 79 13.65 9.73 -8.12
C ALA A 79 12.15 9.65 -8.46
N SER A 80 11.80 9.27 -9.70
CA SER A 80 10.40 9.07 -10.13
C SER A 80 9.70 7.88 -9.48
N LYS A 81 10.47 6.94 -8.91
CA LYS A 81 9.95 5.75 -8.23
C LYS A 81 9.80 5.95 -6.73
N ARG A 82 10.19 7.09 -6.17
CA ARG A 82 10.09 7.36 -4.73
C ARG A 82 8.64 7.35 -4.26
N ILE A 83 8.47 7.06 -2.98
CA ILE A 83 7.17 7.06 -2.32
C ILE A 83 6.77 8.53 -2.11
N LYS A 84 5.54 8.87 -2.51
CA LYS A 84 4.99 10.22 -2.34
C LYS A 84 5.10 10.67 -0.88
N GLY A 85 5.73 11.82 -0.66
CA GLY A 85 5.98 12.36 0.68
C GLY A 85 7.23 11.81 1.39
N LEU A 86 8.02 10.94 0.74
CA LEU A 86 9.30 10.44 1.25
C LEU A 86 10.42 10.72 0.24
N ASP A 87 10.72 11.98 -0.02
CA ASP A 87 11.77 12.36 -0.98
C ASP A 87 13.18 12.02 -0.47
N THR A 88 13.35 11.98 0.84
CA THR A 88 14.61 11.67 1.53
C THR A 88 14.37 10.69 2.67
N LEU A 89 15.31 9.76 2.87
CA LEU A 89 15.29 8.86 4.01
C LEU A 89 15.83 9.55 5.25
N THR A 90 15.17 9.33 6.38
CA THR A 90 15.52 9.93 7.68
C THR A 90 16.19 8.90 8.59
N GLY A 91 17.05 9.34 9.51
CA GLY A 91 17.72 8.48 10.48
C GLY A 91 19.15 8.92 10.75
N THR A 92 19.76 8.33 11.78
CA THR A 92 21.21 8.41 12.00
C THR A 92 21.95 7.66 10.88
N SER A 93 23.22 8.01 10.67
CA SER A 93 24.05 7.39 9.64
C SER A 93 24.06 5.86 9.80
N GLY A 94 23.63 5.15 8.76
CA GLY A 94 23.53 3.69 8.75
C GLY A 94 22.17 3.13 9.19
N GLU A 95 21.25 3.96 9.67
CA GLU A 95 19.91 3.56 10.13
C GLU A 95 18.77 4.06 9.22
N GLU A 96 19.06 4.77 8.14
CA GLU A 96 18.05 5.36 7.25
C GLU A 96 17.19 4.30 6.54
N TRP A 97 17.69 3.06 6.49
CA TRP A 97 16.91 1.90 6.03
C TRP A 97 15.65 1.66 6.89
N LYS A 98 15.68 2.05 8.18
CA LYS A 98 14.53 1.95 9.08
C LYS A 98 13.38 2.88 8.64
N SER A 99 13.70 4.04 8.08
CA SER A 99 12.70 4.98 7.53
C SER A 99 11.96 4.34 6.35
N LEU A 100 12.69 3.72 5.42
CA LEU A 100 12.09 2.99 4.30
C LEU A 100 11.24 1.79 4.78
N ARG A 101 11.75 1.00 5.74
CA ARG A 101 11.00 -0.11 6.35
C ARG A 101 9.68 0.35 6.96
N ASN A 102 9.72 1.41 7.77
CA ASN A 102 8.54 1.96 8.44
C ASN A 102 7.54 2.52 7.44
N GLN A 103 8.02 3.15 6.36
CA GLN A 103 7.16 3.60 5.28
C GLN A 103 6.47 2.43 4.58
N CYS A 104 7.19 1.34 4.31
CA CYS A 104 6.60 0.12 3.75
C CYS A 104 5.51 -0.47 4.63
N LYS A 105 5.67 -0.46 5.97
CA LYS A 105 4.60 -0.83 6.89
C LYS A 105 3.35 0.03 6.66
N SER A 106 3.52 1.36 6.65
CA SER A 106 2.41 2.28 6.42
C SER A 106 1.72 2.07 5.06
N LEU A 107 2.48 1.84 3.98
CA LEU A 107 1.90 1.56 2.66
C LEU A 107 1.06 0.28 2.65
N LEU A 108 1.57 -0.78 3.27
CA LEU A 108 0.95 -2.11 3.25
C LEU A 108 -0.30 -2.23 4.12
N GLU A 109 -0.44 -1.34 5.12
CA GLU A 109 -1.60 -1.22 6.02
C GLU A 109 -2.73 -0.37 5.44
N LYS A 110 -2.45 0.50 4.46
CA LYS A 110 -3.48 1.21 3.70
C LYS A 110 -4.33 0.26 2.88
N ASP A 111 -5.49 0.72 2.42
CA ASP A 111 -6.48 -0.13 1.75
C ASP A 111 -7.07 0.49 0.48
N THR A 112 -7.93 -0.28 -0.20
CA THR A 112 -8.62 0.08 -1.45
C THR A 112 -9.46 1.36 -1.40
N THR A 113 -9.67 1.95 -0.22
CA THR A 113 -10.37 3.24 -0.07
C THR A 113 -9.42 4.44 -0.10
N ASP A 114 -8.10 4.23 -0.07
CA ASP A 114 -7.12 5.30 -0.28
C ASP A 114 -7.21 5.81 -1.73
N ALA A 115 -7.19 7.14 -1.91
CA ALA A 115 -7.29 7.77 -3.23
C ALA A 115 -6.10 7.44 -4.13
N ASP A 116 -4.94 7.14 -3.53
CA ASP A 116 -3.71 6.82 -4.23
C ASP A 116 -3.45 5.29 -4.28
N TYR A 117 -4.46 4.43 -4.06
CA TYR A 117 -4.29 2.97 -3.89
C TYR A 117 -3.40 2.30 -4.94
N ASP A 118 -3.59 2.61 -6.22
CA ASP A 118 -2.80 2.00 -7.29
C ASP A 118 -1.30 2.37 -7.20
N ASP A 119 -0.99 3.61 -6.84
CA ASP A 119 0.39 4.05 -6.58
C ASP A 119 0.95 3.33 -5.35
N LEU A 120 0.17 3.20 -4.26
CA LEU A 120 0.61 2.48 -3.07
C LEU A 120 0.98 1.02 -3.38
N VAL A 121 0.19 0.34 -4.21
CA VAL A 121 0.49 -1.03 -4.68
C VAL A 121 1.77 -1.05 -5.52
N GLU A 122 1.93 -0.11 -6.46
CA GLU A 122 3.13 -0.01 -7.28
C GLU A 122 4.38 0.23 -6.43
N LYS A 123 4.35 1.20 -5.51
CA LYS A 123 5.48 1.47 -4.62
C LYS A 123 5.77 0.29 -3.69
N SER A 124 4.74 -0.44 -3.26
CA SER A 124 4.93 -1.66 -2.46
C SER A 124 5.66 -2.77 -3.25
N LEU A 125 5.35 -2.93 -4.54
CA LEU A 125 6.06 -3.86 -5.43
C LEU A 125 7.50 -3.47 -5.70
N ILE A 126 7.83 -2.17 -5.66
CA ILE A 126 9.18 -1.69 -5.91
C ILE A 126 10.03 -1.74 -4.63
N TRP A 127 9.46 -1.39 -3.48
CA TRP A 127 10.26 -1.10 -2.28
C TRP A 127 10.04 -2.05 -1.11
N CYS A 128 8.95 -2.82 -1.09
CA CYS A 128 8.53 -3.56 0.11
C CYS A 128 8.59 -5.09 -0.05
N VAL A 129 9.10 -5.60 -1.18
CA VAL A 129 9.22 -7.04 -1.47
C VAL A 129 10.66 -7.43 -1.73
N LYS A 130 10.98 -8.71 -1.50
CA LYS A 130 12.30 -9.27 -1.77
C LYS A 130 12.66 -9.24 -3.25
N ASP A 131 11.71 -9.38 -4.16
CA ASP A 131 11.93 -9.42 -5.61
C ASP A 131 11.36 -8.17 -6.28
N ALA A 132 11.96 -7.01 -5.98
CA ALA A 132 11.52 -5.70 -6.46
C ALA A 132 11.49 -5.65 -8.01
N GLU A 133 10.28 -5.60 -8.60
CA GLU A 133 10.09 -5.68 -10.06
C GLU A 133 10.76 -4.53 -10.82
N GLY A 134 10.78 -3.34 -10.22
CA GLY A 134 11.36 -2.14 -10.82
C GLY A 134 12.87 -1.98 -10.60
N LEU A 135 13.50 -2.89 -9.85
CA LEU A 135 14.88 -2.78 -9.38
C LEU A 135 15.57 -4.13 -9.49
N LYS A 136 15.56 -4.76 -10.68
CA LYS A 136 16.28 -6.03 -10.98
C LYS A 136 17.43 -6.18 -9.99
N LEU A 137 17.20 -7.00 -8.97
CA LEU A 137 18.22 -7.30 -7.98
C LEU A 137 19.18 -8.13 -8.80
N ALA A 138 20.26 -7.47 -9.25
CA ALA A 138 21.34 -8.15 -9.92
C ALA A 138 21.68 -9.35 -9.04
N ASP A 139 21.55 -10.52 -9.66
CA ASP A 139 21.80 -11.82 -9.08
C ASP A 139 23.06 -11.76 -8.20
N GLN A 140 22.92 -12.22 -6.94
CA GLN A 140 24.05 -12.74 -6.19
C GLN A 140 24.23 -14.21 -6.58
#